data_AF-A0A933J8H2-F1
#
_entry.id   AF-A0A933J8H2-F1
#
_cell.length_a   1.000
_cell.length_b   1.000
_cell.length_c   1.000
_cell.angle_alpha   90.00
_cell.angle_beta   90.00
_cell.angle_gamma   90.00
#
_symmetry.space_group_name_H-M   'P 1'
#
loop_
_entity.id
_entity.type
_entity.pdbx_description
1 polymer ?
#
loop_
_entity_poly.entity_id
_entity_poly.type
_entity_poly.pdbx_seq_one_letter_code
_entity_poly.pdbx_strand_id
1 'polypeptide(L)'
;MAKKITVEKESPAIAQEKFGYFKKFFPEAVSEGKVDVEALRRSLGENVISTGERYNLDWAGKTEAFKALQTPTTATLAPCPQESVDFEKTGNVFIEGENLEVLKVLQKAYYGKIKMIYIDPPYNTGSDSFIYPDRFQESKEEYLKRIEEKDEDGYLLKEGLFRKNSDE
;
A
#
# COMPACT_ATOMS: atom_id res chain seq x y z
N MET A 1 -33.87 -18.46 -8.42
CA MET A 1 -32.67 -18.59 -9.27
C MET A 1 -31.50 -17.98 -8.51
N ALA A 2 -30.57 -18.79 -7.99
CA ALA A 2 -29.40 -18.28 -7.28
C ALA A 2 -28.47 -17.60 -8.29
N LYS A 3 -28.28 -16.28 -8.18
CA LYS A 3 -27.23 -15.59 -8.94
C LYS A 3 -25.90 -16.16 -8.48
N LYS A 4 -25.19 -16.84 -9.39
CA LYS A 4 -23.79 -17.24 -9.20
C LYS A 4 -23.02 -15.93 -8.97
N ILE A 5 -22.70 -15.61 -7.73
CA ILE A 5 -21.83 -14.48 -7.40
C ILE A 5 -20.42 -14.96 -7.71
N THR A 6 -19.92 -14.64 -8.91
CA THR A 6 -18.51 -14.85 -9.24
C THR A 6 -17.70 -13.85 -8.42
N VAL A 7 -17.10 -14.32 -7.33
CA VAL A 7 -16.19 -13.51 -6.52
C VAL A 7 -14.86 -13.44 -7.26
N GLU A 8 -14.55 -12.27 -7.83
CA GLU A 8 -13.25 -12.00 -8.43
C GLU A 8 -12.16 -12.12 -7.36
N LYS A 9 -11.12 -12.92 -7.65
CA LYS A 9 -10.05 -13.30 -6.71
C LYS A 9 -8.95 -12.26 -6.57
N GLU A 10 -9.01 -11.19 -7.34
CA GLU A 10 -7.99 -10.14 -7.40
C GLU A 10 -8.63 -8.81 -7.02
N SER A 11 -7.86 -8.01 -6.28
CA SER A 11 -8.27 -6.64 -5.97
C SER A 11 -8.32 -5.77 -7.23
N PRO A 12 -9.25 -4.79 -7.30
CA PRO A 12 -9.39 -3.96 -8.50
C PRO A 12 -8.10 -3.20 -8.82
N ALA A 13 -7.72 -3.19 -10.10
CA ALA A 13 -6.57 -2.45 -10.58
C ALA A 13 -6.88 -0.94 -10.56
N ILE A 14 -6.56 -0.27 -9.46
CA ILE A 14 -6.85 1.15 -9.19
C ILE A 14 -6.43 2.06 -10.35
N ALA A 15 -5.28 1.78 -10.96
CA ALA A 15 -4.77 2.56 -12.09
C ALA A 15 -5.67 2.43 -13.34
N GLN A 16 -6.18 1.23 -13.63
CA GLN A 16 -7.05 0.98 -14.77
C GLN A 16 -8.44 1.59 -14.56
N GLU A 17 -8.99 1.50 -13.35
CA GLU A 17 -10.25 2.17 -13.01
C GLU A 17 -10.14 3.69 -13.15
N LYS A 18 -9.07 4.28 -12.57
CA LYS A 18 -8.77 5.71 -12.72
C LYS A 18 -8.65 6.12 -14.18
N PHE A 19 -7.98 5.32 -15.00
CA PHE A 19 -7.87 5.56 -16.44
C PHE A 19 -9.22 5.46 -17.14
N GLY A 20 -10.08 4.51 -16.75
CA GLY A 20 -11.45 4.40 -17.25
C GLY A 20 -12.30 5.63 -16.94
N TYR A 21 -12.25 6.14 -15.70
CA TYR A 21 -12.89 7.40 -15.33
C TYR A 21 -12.31 8.58 -16.13
N PHE A 22 -10.98 8.67 -16.24
CA PHE A 22 -10.32 9.72 -17.00
C PHE A 22 -10.78 9.75 -18.45
N LYS A 23 -10.81 8.60 -19.13
CA LYS A 23 -11.30 8.47 -20.51
C LYS A 23 -12.77 8.87 -20.65
N LYS A 24 -13.60 8.62 -19.64
CA LYS A 24 -15.01 9.01 -19.64
C LYS A 24 -15.20 10.53 -19.57
N PHE A 25 -14.36 11.24 -18.82
CA PHE A 25 -14.48 12.68 -18.62
C PHE A 25 -13.66 13.52 -19.62
N PHE A 26 -12.53 12.99 -20.10
CA PHE A 26 -11.62 13.66 -21.03
C PHE A 26 -11.27 12.74 -22.22
N PRO A 27 -12.26 12.31 -23.03
CA PRO A 27 -12.00 11.45 -24.19
C PRO A 27 -11.06 12.11 -25.21
N GLU A 28 -11.09 13.43 -25.35
CA GLU A 28 -10.21 14.24 -26.21
C GLU A 28 -8.75 14.25 -25.76
N ALA A 29 -8.49 13.93 -24.50
CA ALA A 29 -7.15 13.86 -23.91
C ALA A 29 -6.55 12.45 -23.92
N VAL A 30 -7.17 11.50 -24.64
CA VAL A 30 -6.70 10.13 -24.78
C VAL A 30 -6.40 9.84 -26.25
N SER A 31 -5.15 9.56 -26.55
CA SER A 31 -4.70 9.15 -27.89
C SER A 31 -3.97 7.80 -27.81
N GLU A 32 -4.29 6.88 -28.72
CA GLU A 32 -3.67 5.54 -28.79
C GLU A 32 -3.67 4.74 -27.46
N GLY A 33 -4.69 4.96 -26.62
CA GLY A 33 -4.79 4.29 -25.32
C GLY A 33 -3.86 4.84 -24.24
N LYS A 34 -3.24 6.00 -24.46
CA LYS A 34 -2.44 6.74 -23.48
C LYS A 34 -3.01 8.14 -23.24
N VAL A 35 -2.68 8.73 -22.10
CA VAL A 35 -3.05 10.13 -21.82
C VAL A 35 -2.14 11.06 -22.62
N ASP A 36 -2.73 11.87 -23.48
CA ASP A 36 -2.07 12.97 -24.15
C ASP A 36 -2.13 14.20 -23.24
N VAL A 37 -0.99 14.52 -22.63
CA VAL A 37 -0.86 15.64 -21.69
C VAL A 37 -1.06 16.98 -22.40
N GLU A 38 -0.68 17.11 -23.67
CA GLU A 38 -0.90 18.36 -24.41
C GLU A 38 -2.36 18.56 -24.75
N ALA A 39 -3.05 17.52 -25.20
CA ALA A 39 -4.49 17.56 -25.44
C ALA A 39 -5.27 17.84 -24.15
N LEU A 40 -4.87 17.23 -23.03
CA LEU A 40 -5.43 17.54 -21.71
C LEU A 40 -5.23 19.01 -21.35
N ARG A 41 -4.02 19.55 -21.58
CA ARG A 41 -3.72 20.95 -21.32
C ARG A 41 -4.57 21.89 -22.16
N ARG A 42 -4.80 21.57 -23.43
CA ARG A 42 -5.67 22.33 -24.33
C ARG A 42 -7.13 22.29 -23.86
N SER A 43 -7.61 21.13 -23.41
CA SER A 43 -8.99 20.97 -22.91
C SER A 43 -9.23 21.73 -21.60
N LEU A 44 -8.26 21.70 -20.67
CA LEU A 44 -8.36 22.36 -19.37
C LEU A 44 -8.06 23.88 -19.40
N GLY A 45 -7.45 24.38 -20.48
CA GLY A 45 -7.16 25.81 -20.68
C GLY A 45 -6.27 26.40 -19.59
N GLU A 46 -6.65 27.57 -19.05
CA GLU A 46 -5.90 28.30 -18.01
C GLU A 46 -5.93 27.64 -16.63
N ASN A 47 -6.73 26.58 -16.43
CA ASN A 47 -6.80 25.83 -15.16
C ASN A 47 -5.64 24.83 -14.99
N VAL A 48 -4.63 24.91 -15.85
CA VAL A 48 -3.43 24.09 -15.76
C VAL A 48 -2.32 24.93 -15.15
N ILE A 49 -1.84 24.48 -14.00
CA ILE A 49 -0.73 25.12 -13.30
C ILE A 49 0.57 24.93 -14.12
N SER A 50 1.02 26.01 -14.75
CA SER A 50 2.34 26.14 -15.37
C SER A 50 3.44 26.06 -14.31
N THR A 51 4.58 25.49 -14.70
CA THR A 51 5.74 25.18 -13.85
C THR A 51 6.24 26.43 -13.08
N GLY A 52 5.95 26.48 -11.78
CA GLY A 52 6.55 27.40 -10.80
C GLY A 52 7.01 26.62 -9.56
N GLU A 53 7.54 27.31 -8.54
CA GLU A 53 7.88 26.70 -7.26
C GLU A 53 6.62 26.11 -6.60
N ARG A 54 6.58 24.79 -6.47
CA ARG A 54 5.45 24.06 -5.89
C ARG A 54 5.81 23.67 -4.46
N TYR A 55 4.92 23.94 -3.52
CA TYR A 55 5.01 23.34 -2.20
C TYR A 55 4.56 21.88 -2.29
N ASN A 56 5.53 20.97 -2.40
CA ASN A 56 5.30 19.52 -2.38
C ASN A 56 6.17 18.90 -1.28
N LEU A 57 5.60 17.95 -0.53
CA LEU A 57 6.38 17.10 0.35
C LEU A 57 7.00 15.97 -0.51
N ASP A 58 8.33 15.92 -0.57
CA ASP A 58 9.07 14.85 -1.25
C ASP A 58 9.98 14.12 -0.26
N TRP A 59 10.08 12.80 -0.40
CA TRP A 59 10.85 11.95 0.50
C TRP A 59 11.35 10.70 -0.23
N ALA A 60 12.45 10.13 0.25
CA ALA A 60 12.99 8.89 -0.29
C ALA A 60 11.95 7.76 -0.18
N GLY A 61 11.74 7.00 -1.26
CA GLY A 61 10.78 5.91 -1.30
C GLY A 61 9.32 6.31 -1.58
N LYS A 62 9.01 7.61 -1.79
CA LYS A 62 7.66 8.06 -2.15
C LYS A 62 7.08 7.30 -3.36
N THR A 63 7.87 7.17 -4.43
CA THR A 63 7.45 6.45 -5.64
C THR A 63 7.20 4.97 -5.38
N GLU A 64 8.00 4.33 -4.53
CA GLU A 64 7.86 2.93 -4.16
C GLU A 64 6.61 2.69 -3.33
N ALA A 65 6.31 3.59 -2.39
CA ALA A 65 5.07 3.56 -1.61
C ALA A 65 3.82 3.65 -2.52
N PHE A 66 3.83 4.55 -3.52
CA PHE A 66 2.75 4.61 -4.51
C PHE A 66 2.64 3.34 -5.35
N LYS A 67 3.77 2.74 -5.73
CA LYS A 67 3.78 1.47 -6.46
C LYS A 67 3.17 0.34 -5.62
N ALA A 68 3.55 0.23 -4.35
CA ALA A 68 3.01 -0.78 -3.42
C ALA A 68 1.49 -0.65 -3.21
N LEU A 69 0.98 0.58 -3.17
CA LEU A 69 -0.47 0.87 -3.10
C LEU A 69 -1.22 0.47 -4.36
N GLN A 70 -0.58 0.56 -5.54
CA GLN A 70 -1.19 0.21 -6.82
C GLN A 70 -1.10 -1.28 -7.14
N THR A 71 -0.18 -2.01 -6.50
CA THR A 71 -0.04 -3.47 -6.67
C THR A 71 -1.29 -4.17 -6.14
N PRO A 72 -2.04 -4.90 -6.99
CA PRO A 72 -3.18 -5.70 -6.57
C PRO A 72 -2.74 -6.77 -5.56
N THR A 73 -3.60 -7.07 -4.58
CA THR A 73 -3.39 -8.23 -3.71
C THR A 73 -4.13 -9.45 -4.25
N THR A 74 -3.51 -10.62 -4.04
CA THR A 74 -4.10 -11.94 -4.24
C THR A 74 -4.53 -12.60 -2.92
N ALA A 75 -4.37 -11.89 -1.79
CA ALA A 75 -4.78 -12.37 -0.48
C ALA A 75 -6.31 -12.43 -0.36
N THR A 76 -6.79 -13.32 0.50
CA THR A 76 -8.22 -13.44 0.83
C THR A 76 -8.38 -13.59 2.33
N LEU A 77 -9.54 -13.19 2.85
CA LEU A 77 -9.91 -13.43 4.24
C LEU A 77 -10.49 -14.84 4.36
N ALA A 78 -10.04 -15.57 5.40
CA ALA A 78 -10.58 -16.85 5.78
C ALA A 78 -11.37 -16.70 7.10
N PRO A 79 -12.63 -17.15 7.18
CA PRO A 79 -13.38 -17.09 8.43
C PRO A 79 -12.78 -18.07 9.45
N CYS A 80 -12.69 -17.66 10.72
CA CYS A 80 -12.31 -18.52 11.84
C CYS A 80 -13.46 -18.64 12.86
N PRO A 81 -14.45 -19.54 12.63
CA PRO A 81 -15.61 -19.65 13.53
C PRO A 81 -15.26 -20.10 14.95
N GLN A 82 -14.15 -20.82 15.13
CA GLN A 82 -13.74 -21.38 16.43
C GLN A 82 -13.31 -20.31 17.43
N GLU A 83 -12.71 -19.22 16.94
CA GLU A 83 -12.26 -18.08 17.74
C GLU A 83 -13.26 -16.91 17.69
N SER A 84 -14.33 -17.07 16.92
CA SER A 84 -15.34 -16.04 16.76
C SER A 84 -16.40 -16.09 17.85
N VAL A 85 -16.78 -14.91 18.35
CA VAL A 85 -17.92 -14.74 19.27
C VAL A 85 -19.14 -14.35 18.45
N ASP A 86 -20.24 -15.10 18.59
CA ASP A 86 -21.51 -14.87 17.89
C ASP A 86 -21.38 -14.71 16.36
N PHE A 87 -20.59 -15.59 15.73
CA PHE A 87 -20.20 -15.52 14.31
C PHE A 87 -21.34 -15.19 13.33
N GLU A 88 -22.52 -15.77 13.51
CA GLU A 88 -23.67 -15.60 12.62
C GLU A 88 -24.48 -14.30 12.86
N LYS A 89 -24.31 -13.65 14.02
CA LYS A 89 -25.17 -12.53 14.45
C LYS A 89 -24.41 -11.23 14.67
N THR A 90 -23.11 -11.28 14.91
CA THR A 90 -22.30 -10.10 15.15
C THR A 90 -22.22 -9.21 13.92
N GLY A 91 -22.30 -7.90 14.11
CA GLY A 91 -22.01 -6.90 13.08
C GLY A 91 -20.55 -6.43 13.09
N ASN A 92 -19.74 -6.97 14.00
CA ASN A 92 -18.34 -6.58 14.20
C ASN A 92 -17.41 -7.61 13.57
N VAL A 93 -16.29 -7.14 13.02
CA VAL A 93 -15.28 -7.98 12.37
C VAL A 93 -13.93 -7.68 12.99
N PHE A 94 -13.22 -8.74 13.40
CA PHE A 94 -11.81 -8.69 13.75
C PHE A 94 -11.02 -9.41 12.65
N ILE A 95 -9.90 -8.83 12.23
CA ILE A 95 -9.08 -9.37 11.14
C ILE A 95 -7.62 -9.37 11.59
N GLU A 96 -6.99 -10.54 11.48
CA GLU A 96 -5.56 -10.69 11.68
C GLU A 96 -4.83 -10.69 10.34
N GLY A 97 -3.77 -9.89 10.21
CA GLY A 97 -2.96 -9.80 9.01
C GLY A 97 -2.17 -8.51 8.90
N GLU A 98 -1.34 -8.42 7.86
CA GLU A 98 -0.65 -7.18 7.51
C GLU A 98 -1.68 -6.13 7.05
N ASN A 99 -1.57 -4.91 7.57
CA ASN A 99 -2.63 -3.91 7.47
C ASN A 99 -2.90 -3.45 6.03
N LEU A 100 -1.87 -3.26 5.21
CA LEU A 100 -2.02 -2.80 3.85
C LEU A 100 -2.71 -3.86 2.99
N GLU A 101 -2.33 -5.12 3.14
CA GLU A 101 -2.96 -6.24 2.44
C GLU A 101 -4.42 -6.43 2.87
N VAL A 102 -4.72 -6.36 4.18
CA VAL A 102 -6.09 -6.42 4.68
C VAL A 102 -6.94 -5.27 4.12
N LEU A 103 -6.41 -4.04 4.12
CA LEU A 103 -7.13 -2.87 3.60
C LEU A 103 -7.41 -2.99 2.09
N LYS A 104 -6.49 -3.56 1.31
CA LYS A 104 -6.74 -3.85 -0.12
C LYS A 104 -7.89 -4.82 -0.32
N VAL A 105 -7.97 -5.89 0.48
CA VAL A 105 -9.10 -6.85 0.40
C VAL A 105 -10.42 -6.18 0.79
N LEU A 106 -10.44 -5.38 1.85
CA LEU A 106 -11.64 -4.68 2.31
C LEU A 106 -12.11 -3.59 1.35
N GLN A 107 -11.21 -3.05 0.52
CA GLN A 107 -11.48 -1.92 -0.37
C GLN A 107 -12.76 -2.12 -1.17
N LYS A 108 -12.95 -3.28 -1.82
CA LYS A 108 -14.11 -3.54 -2.70
C LYS A 108 -15.44 -3.58 -1.95
N ALA A 109 -15.47 -4.21 -0.77
CA ALA A 109 -16.70 -4.41 -0.01
C ALA A 109 -17.12 -3.16 0.80
N TYR A 110 -16.13 -2.38 1.27
CA TYR A 110 -16.33 -1.27 2.21
C TYR A 110 -16.05 0.11 1.60
N TYR A 111 -15.78 0.21 0.30
CA TYR A 111 -15.57 1.49 -0.39
C TYR A 111 -16.70 2.50 -0.09
N GLY A 112 -16.33 3.65 0.48
CA GLY A 112 -17.28 4.73 0.81
C GLY A 112 -18.27 4.41 1.94
N LYS A 113 -18.09 3.30 2.67
CA LYS A 113 -19.00 2.88 3.77
C LYS A 113 -18.46 3.16 5.17
N ILE A 114 -17.18 3.49 5.30
CA ILE A 114 -16.54 3.74 6.60
C ILE A 114 -16.84 5.17 7.06
N LYS A 115 -17.50 5.31 8.22
CA LYS A 115 -17.88 6.61 8.80
C LYS A 115 -16.72 7.29 9.54
N MET A 116 -15.90 6.50 10.24
CA MET A 116 -14.82 6.99 11.11
C MET A 116 -13.69 5.97 11.12
N ILE A 117 -12.46 6.45 11.08
CA ILE A 117 -11.24 5.64 11.24
C ILE A 117 -10.49 6.22 12.44
N TYR A 118 -10.14 5.34 13.39
CA TYR A 118 -9.25 5.66 14.50
C TYR A 118 -8.02 4.76 14.39
N ILE A 119 -6.84 5.37 14.33
CA ILE A 119 -5.55 4.68 14.27
C ILE A 119 -4.59 5.33 15.26
N ASP A 120 -3.79 4.50 15.92
CA ASP A 120 -2.69 4.90 16.80
C ASP A 120 -1.39 4.31 16.23
N PRO A 121 -0.86 4.87 15.13
CA PRO A 121 0.35 4.35 14.53
C PRO A 121 1.55 4.63 15.46
N PRO A 122 2.61 3.80 15.39
CA PRO A 122 3.81 4.03 16.18
C PRO A 122 4.40 5.42 15.87
N TYR A 123 4.71 6.16 16.93
CA TYR A 123 5.33 7.48 16.82
C TYR A 123 6.83 7.31 16.58
N ASN A 124 7.35 7.93 15.52
CA ASN A 124 8.79 7.97 15.22
C ASN A 124 9.50 8.95 16.18
N THR A 125 9.58 8.57 17.47
CA THR A 125 10.15 9.35 18.58
C THR A 125 11.64 9.09 18.79
N GLY A 126 12.23 8.17 18.02
CA GLY A 126 13.64 7.77 18.16
C GLY A 126 13.95 6.90 19.38
N SER A 127 12.93 6.46 20.14
CA SER A 127 13.02 5.39 21.13
C SER A 127 12.70 4.05 20.45
N ASP A 128 13.56 3.05 20.66
CA ASP A 128 13.67 1.73 20.01
C ASP A 128 12.39 0.87 20.01
N SER A 129 11.32 1.30 19.35
CA SER A 129 10.06 0.55 19.31
C SER A 129 9.50 0.39 17.89
N PHE A 130 10.14 0.96 16.87
CA PHE A 130 9.68 0.85 15.50
C PHE A 130 10.40 -0.27 14.75
N ILE A 131 9.62 -1.16 14.12
CA ILE A 131 10.11 -2.35 13.40
C ILE A 131 10.81 -1.97 12.09
N TYR A 132 10.67 -0.72 11.62
CA TYR A 132 11.53 -0.20 10.55
C TYR A 132 12.65 0.64 11.16
N PRO A 133 13.92 0.42 10.74
CA PRO A 133 15.03 1.16 11.30
C PRO A 133 14.90 2.65 10.96
N ASP A 134 14.71 3.49 11.98
CA ASP A 134 14.66 4.95 11.85
C ASP A 134 15.99 5.56 11.37
N ARG A 135 17.08 4.80 11.46
CA ARG A 135 18.40 5.17 10.95
C ARG A 135 18.74 4.39 9.69
N PHE A 136 18.72 5.09 8.55
CA PHE A 136 19.45 4.68 7.34
C PHE A 136 20.95 5.01 7.41
N GLN A 137 21.39 5.67 8.49
CA GLN A 137 22.80 5.92 8.76
C GLN A 137 23.41 4.66 9.34
N GLU A 138 24.01 3.85 8.48
CA GLU A 138 24.91 2.78 8.90
C GLU A 138 26.28 3.39 9.21
N SER A 139 26.82 3.13 10.40
CA SER A 139 28.20 3.48 10.70
C SER A 139 29.13 2.62 9.84
N LYS A 140 30.31 3.14 9.46
CA LYS A 140 31.29 2.39 8.65
C LYS A 140 31.65 1.04 9.27
N GLU A 141 31.65 0.97 10.60
CA GLU A 141 31.95 -0.24 11.37
C GLU A 141 30.82 -1.27 11.29
N GLU A 142 29.56 -0.86 11.34
CA GLU A 142 28.40 -1.75 11.16
C GLU A 142 28.31 -2.29 9.72
N TYR A 143 28.62 -1.44 8.73
CA TYR A 143 28.74 -1.88 7.33
C TYR A 143 29.82 -2.94 7.17
N LEU A 144 31.03 -2.68 7.68
CA LEU A 144 32.16 -3.60 7.62
C LEU A 144 31.88 -4.95 8.29
N LYS A 145 31.15 -4.94 9.42
CA LYS A 145 30.76 -6.17 10.11
C LYS A 145 29.75 -7.00 9.31
N ARG A 146 28.80 -6.34 8.65
CA ARG A 146 27.80 -6.99 7.78
C ARG A 146 28.43 -7.68 6.57
N ILE A 147 29.47 -7.08 5.97
CA ILE A 147 30.21 -7.70 4.85
C ILE A 147 31.18 -8.80 5.28
N GLU A 148 31.52 -8.91 6.57
CA GLU A 148 32.35 -9.98 7.12
C GLU A 148 31.52 -11.21 7.53
N GLU A 149 30.24 -11.05 7.87
CA GLU A 149 29.28 -12.15 8.06
C GLU A 149 28.75 -12.65 6.71
N LYS A 150 29.60 -13.40 6.00
CA LYS A 150 29.24 -14.15 4.80
C LYS A 150 29.15 -15.64 5.10
N ASP A 151 28.23 -16.33 4.44
CA ASP A 151 28.21 -17.79 4.43
C ASP A 151 29.40 -18.37 3.64
N GLU A 152 29.55 -19.70 3.65
CA GLU A 152 30.63 -20.40 2.93
C GLU A 152 30.61 -20.14 1.41
N ASP A 153 29.48 -19.67 0.88
CA ASP A 153 29.25 -19.35 -0.54
C ASP A 153 29.44 -17.85 -0.85
N GLY A 154 29.78 -17.02 0.14
CA GLY A 154 30.10 -15.60 -0.02
C GLY A 154 28.91 -14.64 -0.06
N TYR A 155 27.70 -15.12 0.26
CA TYR A 155 26.49 -14.32 0.35
C TYR A 155 26.26 -13.76 1.76
N LEU A 156 25.63 -12.58 1.84
CA LEU A 156 25.30 -11.93 3.11
C LEU A 156 24.20 -12.71 3.84
N LEU A 157 24.42 -13.08 5.09
CA LEU A 157 23.39 -13.71 5.93
C LEU A 157 22.23 -12.73 6.16
N LYS A 158 21.01 -13.12 5.76
CA LYS A 158 19.78 -12.33 5.94
C LYS A 158 19.27 -12.29 7.38
N GLU A 159 19.92 -12.97 8.32
CA GLU A 159 19.42 -13.21 9.69
C GLU A 159 19.36 -11.96 10.58
N GLY A 160 19.98 -10.84 10.19
CA GLY A 160 19.92 -9.60 10.98
C GLY A 160 18.60 -8.81 10.93
N LEU A 161 17.64 -9.19 10.06
CA LEU A 161 16.40 -8.44 9.84
C LEU A 161 15.23 -8.85 10.75
N PHE A 162 15.34 -9.98 11.45
CA PHE A 162 14.27 -10.47 12.32
C PHE A 162 14.82 -10.70 13.72
N ARG A 163 14.71 -9.69 14.58
CA ARG A 163 14.82 -9.90 16.02
C ARG A 163 13.45 -10.33 16.56
N LYS A 164 13.41 -11.50 17.20
CA LYS A 164 12.24 -11.94 17.95
C LYS A 164 12.10 -11.03 19.17
N ASN A 165 10.90 -10.46 19.35
CA ASN A 165 10.62 -9.64 20.52
C ASN A 165 10.70 -10.54 21.78
N SER A 166 11.52 -10.17 22.74
CA SER A 166 11.59 -10.81 24.05
C SER A 166 11.08 -9.81 25.09
N ASP A 167 9.80 -9.48 25.00
CA ASP A 167 8.99 -8.86 26.05
C ASP A 167 7.52 -8.94 25.59
N GLU A 168 6.98 -10.16 25.71
CA GLU A 168 5.61 -10.58 26.06
C GLU A 168 5.43 -12.08 25.78
#